data_AF-A0A0F2L8S0-F1
#
_entry.id   AF-A0A0F2L8S0-F1
#
_cell.length_a   1.000
_cell.length_b   1.000
_cell.length_c   1.000
_cell.angle_alpha   90.00
_cell.angle_beta   90.00
_cell.angle_gamma   90.00
#
_symmetry.space_group_name_H-M   'P 1'
#
loop_
_entity.id
_entity.type
_entity.pdbx_description
1 polymer ?
#
loop_
_entity_poly.entity_id
_entity_poly.type
_entity_poly.pdbx_seq_one_letter_code
_entity_poly.pdbx_strand_id
1 'polypeptide(L)' 'MYWVLMNEPQKRILVTGNAVEVDELKEAGWDVVYEADSWDEAYEAALELGGEDYLIEWYIEDEVKSYRAARRAAAVNSR' A
#
# COMPACT_ATOMS: atom_id res chain seq x y z
N MET A 1 -4.73 -2.13 -7.71
CA MET A 1 -4.32 -0.75 -7.42
C MET A 1 -4.23 -0.58 -5.92
N TYR A 2 -3.05 -0.14 -5.50
CA TYR A 2 -2.67 0.18 -4.14
C TYR A 2 -1.93 1.52 -4.18
N TRP A 3 -2.06 2.29 -3.11
CA TRP A 3 -1.45 3.61 -2.96
C TRP A 3 -0.53 3.61 -1.76
N VAL A 4 0.58 4.32 -1.90
CA VAL A 4 1.47 4.69 -0.80
C VAL A 4 1.22 6.15 -0.48
N LEU A 5 0.75 6.41 0.74
CA LEU A 5 0.53 7.74 1.26
C LEU A 5 1.58 8.07 2.31
N MET A 6 2.09 9.30 2.28
CA MET A 6 3.08 9.78 3.24
C MET A 6 2.50 10.94 4.06
N ASN A 7 2.76 10.88 5.36
CA ASN A 7 2.59 12.00 6.27
C ASN A 7 3.97 12.41 6.78
N GLU A 8 4.62 13.35 6.09
CA GLU A 8 5.95 13.82 6.48
C GLU A 8 6.02 14.38 7.92
N PRO A 9 5.05 15.21 8.37
CA PRO A 9 5.08 15.74 9.75
C PRO A 9 5.03 14.68 10.83
N GLN A 10 4.28 13.59 10.60
CA GLN A 10 4.14 12.48 11.56
C GLN A 10 5.14 11.36 11.35
N LYS A 11 5.95 11.42 10.28
CA LYS A 11 6.87 10.34 9.88
C LYS A 11 6.14 9.00 9.72
N ARG A 12 5.02 9.01 9.01
CA ARG A 12 4.20 7.82 8.74
C ARG A 12 4.04 7.59 7.24
N ILE A 13 3.98 6.32 6.86
CA ILE A 13 3.64 5.87 5.51
C ILE A 13 2.52 4.85 5.63
N LEU A 14 1.47 5.00 4.83
CA LEU A 14 0.35 4.08 4.75
C LEU A 14 0.32 3.42 3.38
N VAL A 15 0.20 2.09 3.36
CA VAL A 15 -0.10 1.31 2.16
C VAL A 15 -1.56 0.86 2.22
N THR A 16 -2.37 1.27 1.24
CA THR A 16 -3.81 0.92 1.19
C THR A 16 -4.29 0.66 -0.23
N GLY A 17 -5.22 -0.28 -0.38
CA GLY A 17 -5.98 -0.53 -1.61
C GLY A 17 -7.36 0.15 -1.63
N ASN A 18 -7.67 0.96 -0.61
CA ASN A 18 -8.97 1.59 -0.45
C ASN A 18 -8.99 3.02 -1.03
N ALA A 19 -9.50 3.16 -2.25
CA ALA A 19 -9.56 4.45 -2.94
C ALA A 19 -10.39 5.53 -2.21
N VAL A 20 -11.44 5.14 -1.47
CA VAL A 20 -12.28 6.11 -0.74
C VAL A 20 -11.49 6.76 0.39
N GLU A 21 -10.73 5.94 1.11
CA GLU A 21 -9.87 6.40 2.19
C GLU A 21 -8.73 7.29 1.69
N VAL A 22 -8.17 7.00 0.50
CA VAL A 22 -7.13 7.83 -0.12
C VAL A 22 -7.60 9.28 -0.28
N ASP A 23 -8.84 9.48 -0.73
CA ASP A 23 -9.39 10.82 -0.92
C ASP A 23 -9.59 11.54 0.43
N GLU A 24 -10.10 10.84 1.44
CA GLU A 24 -10.25 11.38 2.80
C GLU A 24 -8.89 11.75 3.44
N LEU A 25 -7.86 10.93 3.24
CA LEU A 25 -6.53 11.17 3.78
C LEU A 25 -5.82 12.36 3.11
N LYS A 26 -6.04 12.59 1.82
CA LYS A 26 -5.55 13.78 1.13
C LYS A 26 -6.09 15.06 1.75
N GLU A 27 -7.38 15.09 2.09
CA GLU A 27 -7.98 16.23 2.81
C GLU A 27 -7.39 16.41 4.21
N ALA A 28 -6.94 15.33 4.84
CA ALA A 28 -6.25 15.33 6.13
C ALA A 28 -4.74 15.63 6.06
N GLY A 29 -4.21 15.97 4.88
CA GLY A 29 -2.82 16.38 4.69
C GLY A 29 -1.83 15.22 4.47
N TRP A 30 -2.31 14.09 3.96
CA TRP A 30 -1.45 13.02 3.45
C TRP A 30 -1.21 13.19 1.95
N ASP A 31 0.01 12.88 1.50
CA ASP A 31 0.39 12.96 0.10
C ASP A 31 0.50 11.57 -0.51
N VAL A 32 -0.11 11.35 -1.68
CA VAL A 32 0.14 10.13 -2.48
C VAL A 32 1.51 10.26 -3.13
N VAL A 33 2.42 9.37 -2.76
CA VAL A 33 3.82 9.38 -3.24
C VAL A 33 4.11 8.27 -4.23
N TYR A 34 3.29 7.22 -4.25
CA TYR A 34 3.45 6.10 -5.18
C TYR A 34 2.11 5.37 -5.41
N GLU A 35 1.94 4.81 -6.61
CA GLU A 35 0.80 3.96 -6.99
C GLU A 35 1.33 2.66 -7.58
N ALA A 36 0.69 1.54 -7.23
CA ALA A 36 1.13 0.22 -7.65
C ALA A 36 -0.05 -0.68 -8.02
N ASP A 37 0.17 -1.61 -8.96
CA ASP A 37 -0.87 -2.56 -9.33
C ASP A 37 -1.06 -3.65 -8.27
N SER A 38 0.01 -3.96 -7.52
CA SER A 38 0.04 -4.98 -6.47
C SER A 38 0.39 -4.41 -5.10
N TRP A 39 -0.05 -5.11 -4.04
CA TRP A 39 0.26 -4.71 -2.68
C TRP A 39 1.74 -4.87 -2.36
N ASP A 40 2.36 -5.96 -2.85
CA ASP A 40 3.78 -6.25 -2.61
C ASP A 40 4.67 -5.11 -3.16
N GLU A 41 4.38 -4.65 -4.38
CA GLU A 41 5.07 -3.52 -5.01
C GLU A 41 4.87 -2.20 -4.23
N ALA A 42 3.66 -1.91 -3.76
CA ALA A 42 3.41 -0.74 -2.93
C ALA A 42 4.15 -0.81 -1.57
N TYR A 43 4.21 -2.00 -0.97
CA TYR A 43 4.89 -2.22 0.31
C TYR A 43 6.41 -2.11 0.16
N GLU A 44 7.00 -2.64 -0.91
CA GLU A 44 8.42 -2.45 -1.23
C GLU A 44 8.74 -0.96 -1.44
N ALA A 45 7.92 -0.24 -2.20
CA ALA A 45 8.08 1.21 -2.37
C ALA A 45 8.00 1.97 -1.02
N ALA A 46 7.09 1.57 -0.13
CA ALA A 46 6.98 2.17 1.21
C ALA A 46 8.25 1.94 2.04
N LEU A 47 8.86 0.75 1.97
CA LEU A 47 10.13 0.45 2.64
C LEU A 47 11.28 1.31 2.09
N GLU A 48 11.36 1.47 0.77
CA GLU A 48 12.40 2.30 0.13
C GLU A 48 12.25 3.78 0.46
N LEU A 49 11.01 4.29 0.50
CA LEU A 49 10.72 5.69 0.81
C LEU A 49 10.90 6.02 2.30
N GLY A 50 10.52 5.09 3.19
CA GLY A 50 10.51 5.30 4.63
C GLY A 50 11.86 5.08 5.32
N GLY A 51 12.67 4.14 4.83
CA GLY A 51 13.91 3.76 5.51
C GLY A 51 13.67 3.38 6.98
N GLU A 52 14.57 3.78 7.87
CA GLU A 52 14.46 3.54 9.32
C GLU A 52 13.72 4.65 10.09
N ASP A 53 13.39 5.76 9.41
CA ASP A 53 12.88 6.99 10.06
C ASP A 53 11.35 7.08 10.09
N TYR A 54 10.65 6.20 9.37
CA TYR A 54 9.19 6.25 9.20
C TYR A 54 8.51 5.00 9.75
N LEU A 55 7.34 5.18 10.36
CA LEU A 55 6.43 4.10 10.68
C LEU A 55 5.63 3.72 9.43
N ILE A 56 5.79 2.48 8.99
CA ILE A 56 5.03 1.92 7.86
C ILE A 56 3.81 1.18 8.40
N GLU A 57 2.64 1.52 7.87
CA GLU A 57 1.33 0.99 8.25
C GLU A 57 0.63 0.40 7.04
N TRP A 58 -0.16 -0.65 7.26
CA TRP A 58 -1.02 -1.24 6.24
C TRP A 58 -2.21 -1.95 6.89
N TYR A 59 -3.25 -2.16 6.09
CA TYR A 59 -4.39 -3.00 6.46
C TYR A 59 -4.09 -4.48 6.21
N ILE A 60 -4.29 -5.32 7.23
CA ILE A 60 -4.09 -6.79 7.10
C ILE A 60 -5.01 -7.35 6.00
N GLU A 61 -6.21 -6.79 5.84
CA GLU A 61 -7.17 -7.15 4.82
C GLU A 61 -6.61 -7.00 3.40
N ASP A 62 -5.82 -5.96 3.17
CA ASP A 62 -5.21 -5.67 1.87
C ASP A 62 -4.08 -6.65 1.55
N GLU A 63 -3.21 -6.93 2.53
CA GLU A 63 -2.17 -7.96 2.42
C GLU A 63 -2.79 -9.33 2.09
N VAL A 64 -3.80 -9.74 2.87
CA VAL A 64 -4.47 -11.04 2.69
C VAL A 64 -5.18 -11.11 1.33
N LYS A 65 -5.82 -10.02 0.90
CA LYS A 65 -6.49 -9.95 -0.41
C LYS A 65 -5.48 -10.11 -1.54
N SER A 66 -4.34 -9.44 -1.46
CA SER A 66 -3.24 -9.58 -2.42
C SER A 66 -2.73 -11.01 -2.49
N TYR A 67 -2.40 -11.61 -1.34
CA TYR A 67 -1.91 -12.99 -1.28
C TYR A 67 -2.90 -14.01 -1.87
N ARG A 68 -4.20 -13.83 -1.62
CA ARG A 68 -5.26 -14.68 -2.20
C ARG A 68 -5.37 -14.52 -3.71
N ALA A 69 -5.23 -13.30 -4.22
CA ALA A 69 -5.26 -13.04 -5.66
C ALA A 69 -4.07 -13.70 -6.36
N ALA A 70 -2.85 -13.53 -5.83
CA ALA A 70 -1.63 -14.15 -6.34
C ALA A 70 -1.74 -15.68 -6.39
N ARG A 71 -2.23 -16.32 -5.31
CA ARG A 71 -2.44 -17.78 -5.27
C ARG A 71 -3.43 -18.28 -6.32
N ARG A 72 -4.50 -17.53 -6.58
CA ARG A 72 -5.49 -17.89 -7.61
C ARG A 72 -4.88 -17.82 -9.01
N ALA A 73 -4.13 -16.76 -9.31
CA ALA A 73 -3.44 -16.62 -10.59
C ALA A 73 -2.46 -17.77 -10.85
N ALA A 74 -1.68 -18.17 -9.84
CA ALA A 74 -0.74 -19.28 -9.96
C ALA A 74 -1.44 -20.62 -10.25
N ALA A 75 -2.59 -20.89 -9.63
CA ALA A 75 -3.34 -22.13 -9.83
C ALA A 75 -3.99 -22.23 -11.24
N VAL A 76 -4.32 -21.10 -11.86
CA VAL A 76 -4.88 -21.05 -13.22
C VAL A 76 -3.80 -21.34 -14.27
N ASN A 77 -2.59 -20.80 -14.11
CA ASN A 77 -1.49 -20.98 -15.06
C ASN A 77 -0.82 -22.36 -15.02
N SER A 78 -1.16 -23.18 -14.01
CA SER A 78 -0.68 -24.57 -13.87
C SER A 78 -1.59 -25.63 -14.54
N ARG A 79 -2.60 -25.21 -15.31
CA ARG A 79 -3.51 -26.06 -16.09
C ARG A 79 -3.30 -25.84 -17.58
#